data_AF-A0A5S3Z0N4-F1
#
_entry.id   AF-A0A5S3Z0N4-F1
#
_cell.length_a   1.000
_cell.length_b   1.000
_cell.length_c   1.000
_cell.angle_alpha   90.00
_cell.angle_beta   90.00
_cell.angle_gamma   90.00
#
_symmetry.space_group_name_H-M   'P 1'
#
loop_
_entity.id
_entity.type
_entity.pdbx_description
1 polymer ?
#
loop_
_entity_poly.entity_id
_entity_poly.type
_entity_poly.pdbx_seq_one_letter_code
_entity_poly.pdbx_strand_id
1 'polypeptide(L)'
;FMYFVLKPQAGNPLQLDVDLLRDFAEDFVRPRMESVAGVSQVRVGGGAQRQIQIKVDAARLAQRGISLTDVRTAIRARNRDASGGDIESGKSRYLLRVVGRFEQLSQLENLIVKRIGAANILLKDVAS
;
A
#
# COMPACT_ATOMS: atom_id res chain seq x y z
N PHE A 1 33.61 -1.11 -6.82
CA PHE A 1 32.21 -1.57 -6.62
C PHE A 1 32.21 -2.65 -5.57
N MET A 2 31.26 -2.62 -4.63
CA MET A 2 31.18 -3.55 -3.51
C MET A 2 29.79 -4.17 -3.52
N TYR A 3 29.70 -5.47 -3.26
CA TYR A 3 28.44 -6.23 -3.27
C TYR A 3 28.21 -6.86 -1.91
N PHE A 4 26.97 -6.75 -1.42
CA PHE A 4 26.54 -7.35 -0.18
C PHE A 4 25.34 -8.25 -0.46
N VAL A 5 25.28 -9.40 0.23
CA VAL A 5 24.16 -10.34 0.12
C VAL A 5 23.46 -10.36 1.46
N LEU A 6 22.17 -10.04 1.45
CA LEU A 6 21.30 -10.21 2.61
C LEU A 6 20.75 -11.64 2.59
N LYS A 7 20.81 -12.32 3.74
CA LYS A 7 20.19 -13.63 3.93
C LYS A 7 19.40 -13.62 5.24
N PRO A 8 18.15 -14.11 5.25
CA PRO A 8 17.43 -14.29 6.49
C PRO A 8 18.15 -15.34 7.35
N GLN A 9 18.31 -15.04 8.63
CA GLN A 9 18.86 -15.98 9.60
C GLN A 9 17.76 -16.97 10.04
N ALA A 10 18.12 -18.25 10.20
CA ALA A 10 17.19 -19.24 10.76
C ALA A 10 16.74 -18.82 12.18
N GLY A 11 15.43 -18.82 12.43
CA GLY A 11 14.86 -18.34 13.69
C GLY A 11 14.81 -16.81 13.83
N ASN A 12 14.93 -16.06 12.73
CA ASN A 12 14.79 -14.60 12.71
C ASN A 12 13.49 -14.16 13.43
N PRO A 13 13.57 -13.32 14.48
CA PRO A 13 12.40 -12.86 15.23
C PRO A 13 11.43 -12.02 14.40
N LEU A 14 11.90 -11.40 13.31
CA LEU A 14 11.10 -10.62 12.38
C LEU A 14 10.45 -11.46 11.27
N GLN A 15 10.69 -12.78 11.24
CA GLN A 15 10.13 -13.71 10.24
C GLN A 15 10.28 -13.21 8.78
N LEU A 16 11.36 -12.48 8.49
CA LEU A 16 11.59 -11.90 7.16
C LEU A 16 11.74 -13.03 6.13
N ASP A 17 10.84 -13.07 5.17
CA ASP A 17 10.97 -13.83 3.93
C ASP A 17 11.72 -13.00 2.87
N VAL A 18 11.87 -13.54 1.66
CA VAL A 18 12.63 -12.89 0.58
C VAL A 18 12.05 -11.52 0.19
N ASP A 19 10.73 -11.33 0.30
CA ASP A 19 10.06 -10.08 -0.06
C ASP A 19 10.24 -9.04 1.05
N LEU A 20 10.06 -9.45 2.31
CA LEU A 20 10.34 -8.60 3.47
C LEU A 20 11.82 -8.23 3.59
N LEU A 21 12.72 -9.07 3.08
CA LEU A 21 14.15 -8.77 3.02
C LEU A 21 14.45 -7.61 2.07
N ARG A 22 13.72 -7.53 0.95
CA ARG A 22 13.85 -6.43 0.00
C ARG A 22 13.33 -5.14 0.61
N ASP A 23 12.14 -5.16 1.21
CA ASP A 23 11.58 -3.98 1.89
C ASP A 23 12.55 -3.49 2.99
N PHE A 24 13.10 -4.42 3.78
CA PHE A 24 14.14 -4.09 4.77
C PHE A 24 15.38 -3.46 4.13
N ALA A 25 15.84 -3.99 3.00
CA ALA A 25 17.00 -3.46 2.28
C ALA A 25 16.75 -2.04 1.74
N GLU A 26 15.59 -1.79 1.14
CA GLU A 26 15.23 -0.50 0.54
C GLU A 26 14.97 0.57 1.62
N ASP A 27 14.33 0.20 2.73
CA ASP A 27 13.86 1.15 3.75
C ASP A 27 14.88 1.40 4.87
N PHE A 28 15.73 0.42 5.19
CA PHE A 28 16.68 0.52 6.31
C PHE A 28 18.15 0.45 5.90
N VAL A 29 18.51 -0.41 4.94
CA VAL A 29 19.92 -0.62 4.57
C VAL A 29 20.39 0.45 3.58
N ARG A 30 19.66 0.63 2.47
CA ARG A 30 20.00 1.58 1.41
C ARG A 30 20.19 3.01 1.94
N PRO A 31 19.26 3.61 2.73
CA PRO A 31 19.41 4.99 3.18
C PRO A 31 20.61 5.20 4.10
N ARG A 32 20.95 4.20 4.92
CA ARG A 32 22.12 4.23 5.80
C ARG A 32 23.44 4.06 5.06
N MET A 33 23.45 3.32 3.96
CA MET A 33 24.64 3.18 3.13
C MET A 33 24.86 4.43 2.27
N GLU A 34 23.80 5.04 1.75
CA GLU A 34 23.88 6.29 0.97
C GLU A 34 24.37 7.48 1.80
N SER A 35 24.21 7.46 3.13
CA SER A 35 24.71 8.53 4.01
C SER A 35 26.21 8.45 4.31
N VAL A 36 26.90 7.37 3.93
CA VAL A 36 28.34 7.22 4.13
C VAL A 36 29.10 8.09 3.13
N ALA A 37 30.02 8.92 3.62
CA ALA A 37 30.83 9.78 2.78
C ALA A 37 31.61 8.98 1.72
N GLY A 38 31.51 9.40 0.47
CA GLY A 38 32.14 8.71 -0.67
C GLY A 38 31.26 7.66 -1.35
N VAL A 39 30.05 7.38 -0.84
CA VAL A 39 29.07 6.52 -1.54
C VAL A 39 28.24 7.36 -2.50
N SER A 40 28.36 7.08 -3.80
CA SER A 40 27.63 7.82 -4.84
C SER A 40 26.25 7.23 -5.15
N GLN A 41 26.09 5.90 -5.05
CA GLN A 41 24.84 5.20 -5.35
C GLN A 41 24.82 3.83 -4.67
N VAL A 42 23.65 3.45 -4.13
CA VAL A 42 23.37 2.09 -3.66
C VAL A 42 22.22 1.52 -4.49
N ARG A 43 22.34 0.27 -4.95
CA ARG A 43 21.29 -0.43 -5.70
C ARG A 43 20.90 -1.70 -4.96
N VAL A 44 19.61 -1.87 -4.71
CA VAL A 44 19.05 -3.10 -4.16
C VAL A 44 18.56 -3.96 -5.34
N GLY A 45 18.98 -5.22 -5.36
CA GLY A 45 18.61 -6.20 -6.38
C GLY A 45 18.21 -7.54 -5.77
N GLY A 46 17.34 -8.28 -6.45
CA GLY A 46 16.70 -9.48 -5.90
C GLY A 46 15.48 -9.14 -5.03
N GLY A 47 14.70 -10.16 -4.65
CA GLY A 47 13.40 -10.04 -3.98
C GLY A 47 12.29 -9.49 -4.88
N ALA A 48 11.06 -9.98 -4.71
CA ALA A 48 9.92 -9.40 -5.43
C ALA A 48 9.52 -8.09 -4.73
N GLN A 49 9.16 -7.07 -5.52
CA GLN A 49 8.47 -5.92 -4.94
C GLN A 49 7.10 -6.38 -4.47
N ARG A 50 6.69 -5.97 -3.27
CA ARG A 50 5.33 -6.23 -2.79
C ARG A 50 4.32 -5.57 -3.73
N GLN A 51 3.53 -6.39 -4.40
CA GLN A 51 2.47 -5.96 -5.31
C GLN A 51 1.14 -6.56 -4.87
N ILE A 52 0.09 -5.74 -4.80
CA ILE A 52 -1.27 -6.22 -4.61
C ILE A 52 -1.93 -6.31 -5.98
N GLN A 53 -2.31 -7.52 -6.36
CA GLN A 53 -3.06 -7.78 -7.58
C GLN A 53 -4.54 -7.94 -7.24
N ILE A 54 -5.39 -7.14 -7.86
CA ILE A 54 -6.84 -7.23 -7.71
C ILE A 54 -7.38 -7.98 -8.92
N LYS A 55 -7.82 -9.22 -8.73
CA LYS A 55 -8.37 -10.05 -9.80
C LYS A 55 -9.88 -9.90 -9.83
N VAL A 56 -10.37 -9.14 -10.79
CA VAL A 56 -11.80 -8.83 -10.92
C VAL A 56 -12.55 -9.94 -11.63
N ASP A 57 -13.70 -10.33 -11.09
CA ASP A 57 -14.61 -11.32 -11.67
C ASP A 57 -15.69 -10.62 -12.52
N ALA A 58 -15.56 -10.75 -13.84
CA ALA A 58 -16.49 -10.14 -14.80
C ALA A 58 -17.94 -10.63 -14.66
N ALA A 59 -18.16 -11.89 -14.25
CA ALA A 59 -19.50 -12.42 -14.05
C ALA A 59 -20.15 -11.79 -12.81
N ARG A 60 -19.39 -11.66 -11.70
CA ARG A 60 -19.88 -10.99 -10.47
C ARG A 60 -20.17 -9.51 -10.68
N LEU A 61 -19.35 -8.84 -11.49
CA LEU A 61 -19.58 -7.47 -11.92
C LEU A 61 -20.91 -7.33 -12.69
N ALA A 62 -21.11 -8.17 -13.71
CA ALA A 62 -22.30 -8.15 -14.55
C ALA A 62 -23.58 -8.41 -13.74
N GLN A 63 -23.57 -9.42 -12.86
CA GLN A 63 -24.68 -9.74 -11.96
C GLN A 63 -25.11 -8.57 -11.06
N ARG A 64 -24.19 -7.66 -10.76
CA ARG A 64 -24.40 -6.52 -9.85
C ARG A 64 -24.54 -5.19 -10.59
N GLY A 65 -24.50 -5.18 -11.93
CA GLY A 65 -24.54 -3.96 -12.72
C GLY A 65 -23.40 -2.99 -12.37
N ILE A 66 -22.20 -3.53 -12.13
CA ILE A 66 -20.98 -2.77 -11.84
C ILE A 66 -20.04 -2.87 -13.03
N SER A 67 -19.50 -1.73 -13.47
CA SER A 67 -18.48 -1.71 -14.51
C SER A 67 -17.08 -1.85 -13.92
N LEU A 68 -16.12 -2.33 -14.72
CA LEU A 68 -14.71 -2.30 -14.33
C LEU A 68 -14.22 -0.86 -14.03
N THR A 69 -14.81 0.12 -14.70
CA THR A 69 -14.54 1.55 -14.47
C THR A 69 -14.96 2.00 -13.08
N ASP A 70 -16.07 1.48 -12.55
CA ASP A 70 -16.54 1.79 -11.19
C ASP A 70 -15.52 1.28 -10.15
N VAL A 71 -15.05 0.04 -10.32
CA VAL A 71 -14.00 -0.56 -9.47
C VAL A 71 -12.73 0.30 -9.51
N ARG A 72 -12.24 0.63 -10.71
CA ARG A 72 -11.05 1.48 -10.88
C ARG A 72 -11.22 2.85 -10.21
N THR A 73 -12.39 3.45 -10.34
CA THR A 73 -12.69 4.77 -9.79
C THR A 73 -12.73 4.73 -8.27
N ALA A 74 -13.39 3.72 -7.68
CA ALA A 74 -13.45 3.53 -6.22
C ALA A 74 -12.05 3.36 -5.62
N ILE A 75 -11.20 2.52 -6.22
CA ILE A 75 -9.83 2.29 -5.75
C ILE A 75 -9.01 3.59 -5.80
N ARG A 76 -9.07 4.32 -6.92
CA ARG A 76 -8.34 5.58 -7.09
C ARG A 76 -8.84 6.70 -6.18
N ALA A 77 -10.16 6.76 -5.94
CA ALA A 77 -10.76 7.78 -5.09
C ALA A 77 -10.38 7.56 -3.62
N ARG A 78 -10.31 6.30 -3.17
CA ARG A 78 -9.90 6.00 -1.81
C ARG A 78 -8.40 6.18 -1.61
N ASN A 79 -7.56 5.76 -2.56
CA ASN A 79 -6.10 5.78 -2.45
C ASN A 79 -5.48 7.19 -2.62
N ARG A 80 -6.06 8.22 -2.01
CA ARG A 80 -5.58 9.61 -2.02
C ARG A 80 -5.68 10.20 -0.63
N ASP A 81 -4.61 10.85 -0.19
CA ASP A 81 -4.62 11.64 1.03
C ASP A 81 -5.25 13.02 0.75
N ALA A 82 -6.09 13.50 1.66
CA ALA A 82 -6.70 14.83 1.57
C ALA A 82 -6.34 15.67 2.80
N SER A 83 -6.06 16.97 2.60
CA SER A 83 -5.88 17.91 3.72
C SER A 83 -7.24 18.40 4.21
N GLY A 84 -7.44 18.39 5.52
CA GLY A 84 -8.63 18.94 6.18
C GLY A 84 -8.45 20.39 6.66
N GLY A 85 -7.33 21.04 6.34
CA GLY A 85 -6.98 22.36 6.87
C GLY A 85 -6.33 22.30 8.25
N ASP A 86 -6.19 23.46 8.88
CA ASP A 86 -5.70 23.61 10.25
C ASP A 86 -6.80 24.09 11.21
N ILE A 87 -6.85 23.50 12.40
CA ILE A 87 -7.68 23.98 13.50
C ILE A 87 -6.76 24.67 14.50
N GLU A 88 -7.03 25.94 14.78
CA GLU A 88 -6.35 26.68 15.85
C GLU A 88 -7.11 26.50 17.16
N SER A 89 -6.43 26.02 18.20
CA SER A 89 -6.96 25.93 19.56
C SER A 89 -5.94 26.51 20.54
N GLY A 90 -6.27 27.67 21.10
CA GLY A 90 -5.37 28.42 21.99
C GLY A 90 -4.09 28.86 21.28
N LYS A 91 -2.92 28.40 21.77
CA LYS A 91 -1.60 28.64 21.16
C LYS A 91 -1.13 27.51 20.23
N SER A 92 -1.98 26.52 19.95
CA SER A 92 -1.60 25.33 19.17
C SER A 92 -2.37 25.26 17.86
N ARG A 93 -1.65 24.94 16.78
CA ARG A 93 -2.20 24.71 15.43
C ARG A 93 -2.17 23.21 15.14
N TYR A 94 -3.34 22.63 14.86
CA TYR A 94 -3.48 21.22 14.54
C TYR A 94 -3.75 21.04 13.05
N LEU A 95 -2.85 20.37 12.34
CA LEU A 95 -3.03 20.01 10.94
C LEU A 95 -3.95 18.80 10.85
N LEU A 96 -5.13 18.97 10.24
CA LEU A 96 -6.00 17.85 9.90
C LEU A 96 -5.58 17.25 8.56
N ARG A 97 -5.36 15.93 8.56
CA ARG A 97 -5.12 15.13 7.37
C ARG A 97 -6.05 13.92 7.39
N VAL A 98 -6.74 13.70 6.29
CA VAL A 98 -7.49 12.47 6.03
C VAL A 98 -6.55 11.52 5.29
N VAL A 99 -6.18 10.42 5.94
CA VAL A 99 -5.39 9.34 5.34
C VAL A 99 -6.32 8.48 4.48
N GLY A 100 -6.06 8.42 3.17
CA GLY A 100 -6.86 7.61 2.24
C GLY A 100 -6.16 6.33 1.79
N ARG A 101 -4.85 6.24 1.99
CA ARG A 101 -4.05 5.09 1.56
C ARG A 101 -4.48 3.80 2.26
N PHE A 102 -4.45 2.69 1.52
CA PHE A 102 -4.65 1.36 2.10
C PHE A 102 -3.36 0.93 2.81
N GLU A 103 -3.45 0.68 4.12
CA GLU A 103 -2.34 0.14 4.92
C GLU A 103 -2.44 -1.38 5.06
N GLN A 104 -3.66 -1.92 4.96
CA GLN A 104 -3.94 -3.34 5.15
C GLN A 104 -4.80 -3.87 4.01
N LEU A 105 -4.60 -5.14 3.66
CA LEU A 105 -5.39 -5.81 2.63
C LEU A 105 -6.90 -5.80 2.95
N SER A 106 -7.25 -5.95 4.23
CA SER A 106 -8.64 -5.89 4.71
C SER A 106 -9.34 -4.57 4.40
N GLN A 107 -8.62 -3.45 4.37
CA GLN A 107 -9.18 -2.15 3.99
C GLN A 107 -9.50 -2.10 2.49
N LEU A 108 -8.67 -2.74 1.67
CA LEU A 108 -8.89 -2.85 0.24
C LEU A 108 -10.08 -3.79 -0.08
N GLU A 109 -10.17 -4.94 0.59
CA GLU A 109 -11.28 -5.89 0.44
C GLU A 109 -12.64 -5.28 0.82
N ASN A 110 -12.68 -4.47 1.88
CA ASN A 110 -13.88 -3.79 2.35
C ASN A 110 -14.11 -2.42 1.69
N LEU A 111 -13.37 -2.09 0.63
CA LEU A 111 -13.62 -0.90 -0.16
C LEU A 111 -15.03 -0.96 -0.78
N ILE A 112 -15.84 0.06 -0.52
CA ILE A 112 -17.15 0.20 -1.16
C ILE A 112 -16.93 0.60 -2.63
N VAL A 113 -17.36 -0.26 -3.56
CA VAL A 113 -17.31 -0.01 -5.00
C VAL A 113 -18.54 0.74 -5.48
N LYS A 114 -19.73 0.37 -4.98
CA LYS A 114 -21.01 0.98 -5.37
C LYS A 114 -22.01 0.88 -4.23
N ARG A 115 -22.93 1.84 -4.16
CA ARG A 115 -24.11 1.80 -3.27
C ARG A 115 -25.36 1.63 -4.11
N ILE A 116 -26.20 0.66 -3.75
CA ILE A 116 -27.49 0.41 -4.41
C ILE A 116 -28.57 0.40 -3.33
N GLY A 117 -29.35 1.48 -3.25
CA GLY A 117 -30.29 1.68 -2.14
C GLY A 117 -29.57 1.69 -0.79
N ALA A 118 -29.99 0.79 0.11
CA ALA A 118 -29.37 0.61 1.43
C ALA A 118 -28.17 -0.38 1.43
N ALA A 119 -27.92 -1.08 0.31
CA ALA A 119 -26.86 -2.08 0.23
C ALA A 119 -25.54 -1.47 -0.28
N ASN A 120 -24.43 -1.85 0.37
CA ASN A 120 -23.08 -1.54 -0.07
C ASN A 120 -22.50 -2.76 -0.80
N ILE A 121 -21.95 -2.56 -1.99
CA ILE A 121 -21.18 -3.59 -2.70
C ILE A 121 -19.70 -3.32 -2.47
N LEU A 122 -19.02 -4.31 -1.90
CA LEU A 122 -17.62 -4.25 -1.51
C LEU A 122 -16.72 -4.82 -2.61
N LEU A 123 -15.43 -4.48 -2.58
CA LEU A 123 -14.47 -4.99 -3.57
C LEU A 123 -14.38 -6.51 -3.52
N LYS A 124 -14.38 -7.10 -2.31
CA LYS A 124 -14.37 -8.57 -2.13
C LYS A 124 -15.58 -9.28 -2.73
N ASP A 125 -16.68 -8.57 -2.98
CA ASP A 125 -17.88 -9.15 -3.59
C ASP A 125 -17.69 -9.38 -5.10
N VAL A 126 -16.68 -8.73 -5.70
CA VAL A 126 -16.44 -8.71 -7.16
C VAL A 126 -14.98 -8.97 -7.55
N ALA A 127 -14.06 -9.09 -6.60
CA ALA A 127 -12.64 -9.33 -6.83
C ALA A 127 -11.99 -10.10 -5.68
N SER A 128 -10.83 -10.71 -5.96
CA SER A 128 -9.93 -11.36 -4.99
C SER A 128 -8.51 -10.87 -5.13
#